data_AF-A0A3D4DGW8-F1
#
_entry.id   AF-A0A3D4DGW8-F1
#
_cell.length_a   1.000
_cell.length_b   1.000
_cell.length_c   1.000
_cell.angle_alpha   90.00
_cell.angle_beta   90.00
_cell.angle_gamma   90.00
#
_symmetry.space_group_name_H-M   'P 1'
#
loop_
_entity.id
_entity.type
_entity.pdbx_description
1 polymer ?
#
loop_
_entity_poly.entity_id
_entity_poly.type
_entity_poly.pdbx_seq_one_letter_code
_entity_poly.pdbx_strand_id
1 'polypeptide(L)'
;MRLNIDFERMKEIYGDEIEEIINENIDIIEKNVQFLNDLKFEDAEGIFEMYPDLFMNFPKKFEEKILKLKDQLGENYVEIIENDTSVLENII
;
A
#
# COMPACT_ATOMS: atom_id res chain seq x y z
N MET A 1 -14.24 3.87 1.08
CA MET A 1 -14.14 3.27 -0.27
C MET A 1 -14.17 1.77 -0.08
N ARG A 2 -14.98 0.98 -0.81
CA ARG A 2 -14.87 -0.49 -0.64
C ARG A 2 -13.62 -0.98 -1.35
N LEU A 3 -12.60 -1.34 -0.58
CA LEU A 3 -11.37 -1.97 -1.10
C LEU A 3 -11.71 -3.32 -1.73
N ASN A 4 -11.13 -3.60 -2.90
CA ASN A 4 -11.25 -4.88 -3.57
C ASN A 4 -10.01 -5.72 -3.29
N ILE A 5 -10.04 -6.47 -2.18
CA ILE A 5 -8.90 -7.22 -1.63
C ILE A 5 -9.18 -8.72 -1.73
N ASP A 6 -8.18 -9.50 -2.15
CA ASP A 6 -8.17 -10.96 -2.06
C ASP A 6 -7.69 -11.43 -0.67
N PHE A 7 -8.63 -11.48 0.28
CA PHE A 7 -8.34 -11.95 1.64
C PHE A 7 -7.86 -13.39 1.70
N GLU A 8 -8.28 -14.28 0.79
CA GLU A 8 -7.84 -15.67 0.80
C GLU A 8 -6.35 -15.75 0.52
N ARG A 9 -5.88 -15.04 -0.53
CA ARG A 9 -4.45 -14.96 -0.83
C ARG A 9 -3.66 -14.31 0.29
N MET A 10 -4.17 -13.24 0.90
CA MET A 10 -3.48 -12.59 2.01
C MET A 10 -3.35 -13.53 3.22
N LYS A 11 -4.36 -14.33 3.55
CA LYS A 11 -4.28 -15.33 4.64
C LYS A 11 -3.25 -16.41 4.34
N GLU A 12 -3.11 -16.85 3.09
CA GLU A 12 -2.09 -17.82 2.70
C GLU A 12 -0.66 -17.29 2.92
N ILE A 13 -0.44 -15.98 2.73
CA ILE A 13 0.89 -15.35 2.82
C ILE A 13 1.20 -14.89 4.25
N TYR A 14 0.25 -14.24 4.92
CA TYR A 14 0.44 -13.56 6.20
C TYR A 14 -0.21 -14.28 7.39
N GLY A 15 -1.00 -15.33 7.15
CA GLY A 15 -1.75 -16.08 8.16
C GLY A 15 -3.18 -15.57 8.37
N ASP A 16 -3.99 -16.38 9.03
CA ASP A 16 -5.44 -16.14 9.20
C ASP A 16 -5.77 -14.84 9.95
N GLU A 17 -4.87 -14.36 10.82
CA GLU A 17 -5.05 -13.15 11.63
C GLU A 17 -5.04 -11.85 10.81
N ILE A 18 -4.54 -11.89 9.56
CA ILE A 18 -4.40 -10.69 8.72
C ILE A 18 -5.75 -10.01 8.45
N GLU A 19 -6.82 -10.78 8.29
CA GLU A 19 -8.16 -10.22 8.04
C GLU A 19 -8.65 -9.39 9.24
N GLU A 20 -8.40 -9.87 10.47
CA GLU A 20 -8.77 -9.14 11.69
C GLU A 20 -7.97 -7.84 11.81
N ILE A 21 -6.65 -7.91 11.59
CA ILE A 21 -5.76 -6.74 11.64
C ILE A 21 -6.17 -5.69 10.60
N ILE A 22 -6.50 -6.10 9.37
CA ILE A 22 -6.98 -5.19 8.32
C ILE A 22 -8.28 -4.53 8.71
N ASN A 23 -9.24 -5.30 9.24
CA ASN A 23 -10.52 -4.77 9.67
C ASN A 23 -10.38 -3.76 10.83
N GLU A 24 -9.46 -4.00 11.77
CA GLU A 24 -9.15 -3.05 12.84
C GLU A 24 -8.54 -1.73 12.35
N ASN A 25 -7.81 -1.77 11.23
CA ASN A 25 -7.08 -0.63 10.67
C ASN A 25 -7.71 -0.08 9.38
N ILE A 26 -8.93 -0.50 9.02
CA ILE A 26 -9.54 -0.25 7.71
C ILE A 26 -9.64 1.24 7.37
N ASP A 27 -9.94 2.10 8.35
CA ASP A 27 -10.04 3.55 8.17
C ASP A 27 -8.71 4.20 7.77
N ILE A 28 -7.58 3.63 8.22
CA ILE A 28 -6.23 4.09 7.88
C ILE A 28 -5.86 3.55 6.50
N ILE A 29 -6.09 2.26 6.27
CA ILE A 29 -5.77 1.58 5.02
C ILE A 29 -6.52 2.23 3.86
N GLU A 30 -7.84 2.50 4.00
CA GLU A 30 -8.64 3.16 2.97
C GLU A 30 -8.07 4.52 2.58
N LYS A 31 -7.56 5.30 3.53
CA LYS A 31 -6.94 6.61 3.24
C LYS A 31 -5.62 6.46 2.50
N ASN A 32 -4.81 5.48 2.88
CA ASN A 32 -3.52 5.22 2.24
C ASN A 32 -3.68 4.68 0.82
N VAL A 33 -4.65 3.79 0.59
CA VAL A 33 -5.02 3.33 -0.75
C VAL A 33 -5.55 4.50 -1.59
N GLN A 34 -6.43 5.32 -1.03
CA GLN A 34 -6.94 6.51 -1.72
C GLN A 34 -5.82 7.47 -2.12
N PHE A 35 -4.81 7.65 -1.26
CA PHE A 35 -3.65 8.49 -1.57
C PHE A 35 -2.88 7.98 -2.79
N LEU A 36 -2.63 6.66 -2.90
CA LEU A 36 -2.01 6.10 -4.10
C LEU A 36 -2.88 6.27 -5.35
N ASN A 37 -4.20 6.07 -5.23
CA ASN A 37 -5.13 6.33 -6.33
C ASN A 37 -5.10 7.80 -6.80
N ASP A 38 -4.97 8.74 -5.85
CA ASP A 38 -4.83 10.17 -6.17
C ASP A 38 -3.50 10.46 -6.90
N LEU A 39 -2.44 9.72 -6.57
CA LEU A 39 -1.14 9.72 -7.25
C LEU A 39 -1.12 8.98 -8.59
N LYS A 40 -2.24 8.40 -9.01
CA LYS A 40 -2.44 7.68 -10.29
C LYS A 40 -1.78 6.30 -10.38
N PHE A 41 -1.59 5.62 -9.25
CA PHE A 41 -1.38 4.17 -9.28
C PHE A 41 -2.64 3.48 -9.82
N GLU A 42 -2.46 2.52 -10.72
CA GLU A 42 -3.52 1.74 -11.36
C GLU A 42 -3.99 0.58 -10.47
N ASP A 43 -3.09 0.01 -9.64
CA ASP A 43 -3.36 -1.14 -8.78
C ASP A 43 -2.89 -0.92 -7.32
N ALA A 44 -3.46 0.10 -6.66
CA ALA A 44 -3.12 0.40 -5.27
C ALA A 44 -3.51 -0.73 -4.29
N GLU A 45 -4.62 -1.42 -4.55
CA GLU A 45 -5.06 -2.58 -3.78
C GLU A 45 -4.10 -3.76 -3.91
N GLY A 46 -3.60 -4.08 -5.12
CA GLY A 46 -2.59 -5.12 -5.31
C GLY A 46 -1.27 -4.79 -4.60
N ILE A 47 -0.86 -3.52 -4.58
CA ILE A 47 0.30 -3.08 -3.80
C ILE A 47 0.04 -3.26 -2.29
N PHE A 48 -1.15 -2.93 -1.82
CA PHE A 48 -1.55 -3.16 -0.44
C PHE A 48 -1.53 -4.65 -0.07
N GLU A 49 -2.06 -5.53 -0.93
CA GLU A 49 -2.02 -6.98 -0.72
C GLU A 49 -0.60 -7.52 -0.54
N MET A 50 0.39 -6.93 -1.23
CA MET A 50 1.80 -7.34 -1.13
C MET A 50 2.55 -6.68 0.05
N TYR A 51 2.10 -5.52 0.53
CA TYR A 51 2.79 -4.76 1.58
C TYR A 51 1.82 -4.20 2.63
N PRO A 52 1.02 -5.04 3.31
CA PRO A 52 0.00 -4.57 4.24
C PRO A 52 0.57 -3.67 5.37
N ASP A 53 1.76 -4.02 5.88
CA ASP A 53 2.45 -3.26 6.94
C ASP A 53 2.72 -1.81 6.56
N LEU A 54 2.98 -1.53 5.28
CA LEU A 54 3.19 -0.17 4.80
C LEU A 54 1.91 0.65 4.96
N PHE A 55 0.76 0.09 4.58
CA PHE A 55 -0.54 0.76 4.59
C PHE A 55 -1.18 0.86 5.97
N MET A 56 -0.65 0.16 6.97
CA MET A 56 -1.05 0.34 8.37
C MET A 56 -0.38 1.55 9.03
N ASN A 57 0.59 2.20 8.38
CA ASN A 57 1.15 3.45 8.89
C ASN A 57 0.10 4.57 8.91
N PHE A 58 0.12 5.43 9.94
CA PHE A 58 -0.73 6.61 9.97
C PHE A 58 -0.60 7.44 8.68
N PRO A 59 -1.70 8.01 8.14
CA PRO A 59 -1.71 8.55 6.78
C PRO A 59 -0.60 9.55 6.49
N LYS A 60 -0.36 10.48 7.40
CA LYS A 60 0.72 11.47 7.25
C LYS A 60 2.10 10.83 7.07
N LYS A 61 2.40 9.77 7.83
CA LYS A 61 3.70 9.07 7.75
C LYS A 61 3.80 8.24 6.47
N PHE A 62 2.69 7.63 6.03
CA PHE A 62 2.62 6.93 4.75
C PHE A 62 2.88 7.89 3.58
N GLU A 63 2.17 9.03 3.55
CA GLU A 63 2.36 10.08 2.55
C GLU A 63 3.81 10.57 2.52
N GLU A 64 4.40 10.88 3.67
CA GLU A 64 5.81 11.30 3.77
C GLU A 64 6.78 10.26 3.19
N LYS A 65 6.57 8.97 3.47
CA LYS A 65 7.39 7.86 2.94
C LYS A 65 7.28 7.77 1.41
N ILE A 66 6.07 7.80 0.86
CA ILE A 66 5.82 7.71 -0.59
C ILE A 66 6.37 8.94 -1.32
N LEU A 67 6.16 10.14 -0.80
CA LEU A 67 6.69 11.37 -1.41
C LEU A 67 8.21 11.42 -1.39
N LYS A 68 8.84 10.95 -0.31
CA LYS A 68 10.30 10.82 -0.26
C LYS A 68 10.81 9.82 -1.30
N LEU A 69 10.11 8.70 -1.49
CA LEU A 69 10.46 7.73 -2.53
C LEU A 69 10.29 8.33 -3.93
N LYS A 70 9.21 9.09 -4.16
CA LYS A 70 9.02 9.87 -5.40
C LYS A 70 10.20 10.79 -5.66
N ASP A 71 10.66 11.55 -4.68
CA ASP A 71 11.82 12.45 -4.84
C ASP A 71 13.10 11.70 -5.24
N GLN A 72 13.24 10.43 -4.83
CA GLN A 72 14.38 9.58 -5.19
C GLN A 72 14.25 8.96 -6.59
N LEU A 73 13.04 8.56 -6.99
CA LEU A 73 12.77 7.88 -8.26
C LEU A 73 12.52 8.85 -9.43
N GLY A 74 12.12 10.09 -9.14
CA GLY A 74 11.79 11.12 -10.13
C GLY A 74 10.36 10.99 -10.68
N GLU A 75 10.08 11.68 -11.78
CA GLU A 75 8.72 11.82 -12.32
C GLU A 75 8.05 10.49 -12.69
N ASN A 76 8.83 9.46 -13.07
CA ASN A 76 8.32 8.15 -13.47
C ASN A 76 8.14 7.17 -12.28
N TYR A 77 8.11 7.68 -11.04
CA TYR A 77 8.04 6.84 -9.83
C TYR A 77 6.87 5.85 -9.81
N VAL A 78 5.69 6.22 -10.34
CA VAL A 78 4.52 5.32 -10.42
C VAL A 78 4.86 4.09 -11.27
N GLU A 79 5.29 4.31 -12.52
CA GLU A 79 5.68 3.24 -13.44
C GLU A 79 6.81 2.37 -12.87
N ILE A 80 7.77 2.96 -12.16
CA ILE A 80 8.86 2.21 -11.52
C ILE A 80 8.32 1.29 -10.43
N ILE A 81 7.48 1.82 -9.52
CA ILE A 81 6.93 1.05 -8.40
C ILE A 81 6.00 -0.04 -8.92
N GLU A 82 5.17 0.23 -9.93
CA GLU A 82 4.25 -0.79 -10.48
C GLU A 82 4.96 -1.91 -11.23
N ASN A 83 6.09 -1.62 -11.89
CA ASN A 83 6.90 -2.64 -12.54
C ASN A 83 7.77 -3.44 -11.55
N ASP A 84 8.19 -2.82 -10.45
CA ASP A 84 9.01 -3.45 -9.41
C ASP A 84 8.62 -2.93 -8.03
N THR A 85 7.64 -3.59 -7.40
CA THR A 85 7.16 -3.19 -6.08
C THR A 85 8.16 -3.42 -4.95
N SER A 86 9.24 -4.17 -5.19
CA SER A 86 10.30 -4.39 -4.18
C SER A 86 10.99 -3.10 -3.75
N VAL A 87 10.91 -2.04 -4.57
CA VAL A 87 11.43 -0.71 -4.19
C VAL A 87 10.74 -0.16 -2.93
N LEU A 88 9.51 -0.59 -2.63
CA LEU A 88 8.78 -0.20 -1.42
C LEU A 88 9.39 -0.78 -0.15
N GLU A 89 10.15 -1.88 -0.22
CA GLU A 89 10.85 -2.43 0.95
C GLU A 89 11.81 -1.44 1.60
N ASN A 90 12.32 -0.47 0.82
CA ASN A 90 13.20 0.58 1.32
C ASN A 90 12.51 1.59 2.25
N ILE A 91 11.18 1.60 2.28
CA ILE A 91 10.38 2.56 3.05
C ILE A 91 9.46 1.91 4.09
N ILE A 92 9.51 0.59 4.27
CA ILE A 92 8.76 -0.12 5.33
C ILE A 92 9.46 0.10 6.68
#